data_AF-A0A5C2FP55-F1
#
_entry.id   AF-A0A5C2FP55-F1
#
_cell.length_a   1.000
_cell.length_b   1.000
_cell.length_c   1.000
_cell.angle_alpha   90.00
_cell.angle_beta   90.00
_cell.angle_gamma   90.00
#
_symmetry.space_group_name_H-M   'P 1'
#
loop_
_entity.id
_entity.type
_entity.pdbx_description
1 polymer ?
#
loop_
_entity_poly.entity_id
_entity_poly.type
_entity_poly.pdbx_seq_one_letter_code
_entity_poly.pdbx_strand_id
1 'polypeptide(L)'
;MSKSIRMDQFVKQLDEVGVGELQKVEVSKDSAVWIKLNVGIDSADIKAFHDKVMAADTSEEAALEILNHHPSISAEDQLKTYLDAGYTTDQLVAVWAAAGASMRDEMGKVRPKRS
;
A
#
# COMPACT_ATOMS: atom_id res chain seq x y z
N MET A 1 -19.38 18.29 1.35
CA MET A 1 -19.29 16.94 0.77
C MET A 1 -17.92 16.82 0.10
N SER A 2 -16.94 16.31 0.83
CA SER A 2 -15.62 16.00 0.26
C SER A 2 -15.82 14.81 -0.65
N LYS A 3 -15.61 15.00 -1.97
CA LYS A 3 -15.69 13.89 -2.92
C LYS A 3 -14.51 12.97 -2.63
N SER A 4 -14.80 11.79 -2.09
CA SER A 4 -13.83 10.70 -2.01
C SER A 4 -13.37 10.38 -3.43
N ILE A 5 -12.09 10.06 -3.56
CA ILE A 5 -11.53 9.58 -4.83
C ILE A 5 -12.18 8.22 -5.14
N ARG A 6 -12.19 7.77 -6.39
CA ARG A 6 -12.70 6.43 -6.68
C ARG A 6 -11.61 5.40 -6.40
N MET A 7 -11.96 4.23 -5.87
CA MET A 7 -10.99 3.18 -5.57
C MET A 7 -10.19 2.76 -6.82
N ASP A 8 -10.79 2.82 -7.99
CA ASP A 8 -10.16 2.63 -9.29
C ASP A 8 -9.05 3.66 -9.60
N GLN A 9 -9.22 4.93 -9.18
CA GLN A 9 -8.16 5.94 -9.27
C GLN A 9 -7.08 5.71 -8.22
N PHE A 10 -7.46 5.25 -7.02
CA PHE A 10 -6.52 4.87 -5.97
C PHE A 10 -5.60 3.74 -6.42
N VAL A 11 -6.14 2.67 -7.00
CA VAL A 11 -5.35 1.55 -7.57
C VAL A 11 -4.44 2.03 -8.69
N LYS A 12 -4.95 2.89 -9.59
CA LYS A 12 -4.15 3.44 -10.69
C LYS A 12 -2.98 4.30 -10.20
N GLN A 13 -3.17 5.06 -9.11
CA GLN A 13 -2.09 5.82 -8.47
C GLN A 13 -1.01 4.90 -7.89
N LEU A 14 -1.38 3.72 -7.41
CA LEU A 14 -0.41 2.75 -6.92
C LEU A 14 0.37 2.10 -8.08
N ASP A 15 -0.27 1.85 -9.23
CA ASP A 15 0.36 1.23 -10.40
C ASP A 15 1.32 2.17 -11.16
N GLU A 16 1.05 3.49 -11.17
CA GLU A 16 1.81 4.45 -12.01
C GLU A 16 3.20 4.82 -11.47
N VAL A 17 3.45 4.71 -10.17
CA VAL A 17 4.59 5.41 -9.53
C VAL A 17 5.82 4.52 -9.33
N GLY A 18 5.70 3.22 -9.57
CA GLY A 18 6.82 2.30 -9.49
C GLY A 18 7.33 2.08 -8.06
N VAL A 19 8.40 1.30 -7.96
CA VAL A 19 8.74 0.53 -6.77
C VAL A 19 9.70 1.29 -5.81
N GLY A 20 9.42 1.27 -4.50
CA GLY A 20 10.45 1.44 -3.46
C GLY A 20 10.33 2.63 -2.53
N GLU A 21 9.45 3.56 -2.88
CA GLU A 21 9.20 4.75 -2.08
C GLU A 21 7.82 4.69 -1.43
N LEU A 22 7.73 5.35 -0.27
CA LEU A 22 6.49 5.60 0.42
C LEU A 22 5.59 6.46 -0.48
N GLN A 23 4.43 5.95 -0.87
CA GLN A 23 3.58 6.57 -1.87
C GLN A 23 2.51 7.44 -1.27
N LYS A 24 2.36 8.65 -1.81
CA LYS A 24 1.26 9.54 -1.47
C LYS A 24 0.01 9.19 -2.25
N VAL A 25 -1.02 8.70 -1.57
CA VAL A 25 -2.28 8.32 -2.21
C VAL A 25 -3.40 9.24 -1.75
N GLU A 26 -4.02 9.92 -2.70
CA GLU A 26 -5.09 10.84 -2.37
C GLU A 26 -6.38 10.05 -2.08
N VAL A 27 -7.02 10.33 -0.95
CA VAL A 27 -8.30 9.72 -0.55
C VAL A 27 -9.47 10.69 -0.73
N SER A 28 -9.18 11.99 -0.70
CA SER A 28 -10.11 13.07 -1.03
C SER A 28 -9.35 14.27 -1.61
N LYS A 29 -10.08 15.32 -2.02
CA LYS A 29 -9.49 16.57 -2.51
C LYS A 29 -8.50 17.22 -1.53
N ASP A 30 -8.71 17.03 -0.22
CA ASP A 30 -7.96 17.71 0.83
C ASP A 30 -7.23 16.72 1.76
N SER A 31 -7.25 15.42 1.45
CA SER A 31 -6.73 14.38 2.35
C SER A 31 -6.10 13.23 1.58
N ALA A 32 -5.02 12.70 2.14
CA ALA A 32 -4.21 11.71 1.45
C ALA A 32 -3.46 10.86 2.50
N VAL A 33 -3.21 9.58 2.19
CA VAL A 33 -2.64 8.56 3.09
C VAL A 33 -1.44 7.89 2.44
N TRP A 34 -0.38 7.69 3.20
CA TRP A 34 0.89 7.23 2.65
C TRP A 34 1.01 5.71 2.76
N ILE A 35 1.19 5.08 1.61
CA ILE A 35 1.22 3.63 1.48
C ILE A 35 2.59 3.21 1.01
N LYS A 36 3.22 2.31 1.77
CA LYS A 36 4.46 1.71 1.30
C LYS A 36 4.15 0.58 0.34
N LEU A 37 4.23 0.88 -0.96
CA LEU A 37 4.28 -0.14 -1.99
C LEU A 37 5.71 -0.68 -2.09
N ASN A 38 5.85 -2.01 -2.16
CA ASN A 38 7.11 -2.65 -2.55
C ASN A 38 7.68 -1.93 -3.80
N VAL A 39 8.97 -1.68 -3.99
CA VAL A 39 10.16 -2.51 -3.80
C VAL A 39 11.39 -1.58 -3.89
N GLY A 40 12.36 -1.69 -2.98
CA GLY A 40 13.58 -0.84 -3.05
C GLY A 40 14.50 -0.92 -1.84
N ILE A 41 14.16 -1.75 -0.86
CA ILE A 41 14.99 -2.03 0.32
C ILE A 41 15.35 -3.51 0.24
N ASP A 42 16.53 -3.83 0.77
CA ASP A 42 17.12 -5.17 0.81
C ASP A 42 16.07 -6.29 0.94
N SER A 43 16.22 -7.35 0.14
CA SER A 43 15.21 -8.41 -0.03
C SER A 43 14.74 -9.06 1.29
N ALA A 44 15.54 -8.98 2.35
CA ALA A 44 15.23 -9.46 3.68
C ALA A 44 14.17 -8.61 4.41
N ASP A 45 14.23 -7.28 4.30
CA ASP A 45 13.29 -6.36 4.96
C ASP A 45 11.91 -6.41 4.31
N ILE A 46 11.85 -6.67 3.00
CA ILE A 46 10.61 -6.87 2.26
C ILE A 46 9.88 -8.12 2.75
N LYS A 47 10.61 -9.22 2.91
CA LYS A 47 10.01 -10.46 3.39
C LYS A 47 9.51 -10.30 4.82
N ALA A 48 10.29 -9.65 5.69
CA ALA A 48 9.87 -9.38 7.06
C ALA A 48 8.62 -8.48 7.12
N PHE A 49 8.52 -7.46 6.26
CA PHE A 49 7.33 -6.62 6.16
C PHE A 49 6.11 -7.40 5.65
N HIS A 50 6.27 -8.19 4.58
CA HIS A 50 5.18 -9.03 4.07
C HIS A 50 4.74 -10.08 5.10
N ASP A 51 5.69 -10.72 5.78
CA ASP A 51 5.40 -11.70 6.83
C ASP A 51 4.66 -11.04 8.00
N LYS A 52 4.96 -9.78 8.35
CA LYS A 52 4.20 -9.01 9.36
C LYS A 52 2.76 -8.72 8.94
N VAL A 53 2.57 -8.22 7.72
CA VAL A 53 1.22 -7.93 7.20
C VAL A 53 0.39 -9.22 7.10
N MET A 54 1.00 -10.35 6.73
CA MET A 54 0.35 -11.65 6.66
C MET A 54 0.15 -12.33 8.02
N ALA A 55 0.92 -11.93 9.04
CA ALA A 55 0.79 -12.43 10.41
C ALA A 55 -0.24 -11.63 11.24
N ALA A 56 -0.79 -10.55 10.69
CA ALA A 56 -1.89 -9.81 11.31
C ALA A 56 -3.13 -10.71 11.41
N ASP A 57 -3.77 -10.72 12.58
CA ASP A 57 -4.98 -11.52 12.83
C ASP A 57 -6.23 -10.83 12.28
N THR A 58 -6.16 -9.51 12.07
CA THR A 58 -7.25 -8.70 11.56
C THR A 58 -6.83 -7.79 10.40
N SER A 59 -7.80 -7.42 9.57
CA SER A 59 -7.59 -6.45 8.48
C SER A 59 -7.16 -5.08 8.98
N GLU A 60 -7.52 -4.72 10.22
CA GLU A 60 -7.12 -3.46 10.86
C GLU A 60 -5.63 -3.46 11.23
N GLU A 61 -5.14 -4.54 11.85
CA GLU A 61 -3.72 -4.70 12.13
C GLU A 61 -2.88 -4.70 10.85
N ALA A 62 -3.35 -5.41 9.81
CA ALA A 62 -2.71 -5.42 8.51
C ALA A 62 -2.67 -4.00 7.89
N ALA A 63 -3.77 -3.25 7.98
CA ALA A 63 -3.86 -1.87 7.52
C ALA A 63 -2.90 -0.93 8.26
N LEU A 64 -2.78 -1.09 9.58
CA LEU A 64 -1.83 -0.31 10.38
C LEU A 64 -0.39 -0.57 9.94
N GLU A 65 0.00 -1.85 9.78
CA GLU A 65 1.35 -2.19 9.31
C GLU A 65 1.64 -1.58 7.93
N ILE A 66 0.67 -1.61 7.00
CA ILE A 66 0.80 -0.99 5.67
C ILE A 66 1.07 0.53 5.74
N LEU A 67 0.45 1.21 6.71
CA LEU A 67 0.51 2.67 6.89
C LEU A 67 1.65 3.12 7.83
N ASN A 68 2.26 2.22 8.61
CA ASN A 68 3.23 2.51 9.69
C ASN A 68 4.63 2.91 9.20
N HIS A 69 4.74 3.49 8.01
CA HIS A 69 6.02 3.79 7.37
C HIS A 69 6.30 5.28 7.18
N HIS A 70 5.36 6.16 7.50
CA HIS A 70 5.59 7.60 7.43
C HIS A 70 6.23 8.12 8.73
N PRO A 71 7.37 8.86 8.67
CA PRO A 71 8.10 9.31 9.86
C PRO A 71 7.38 10.42 10.66
N SER A 72 6.37 11.07 10.09
CA SER A 72 5.73 12.26 10.70
C SER A 72 4.22 12.14 10.88
N ILE A 73 3.60 11.05 10.43
CA ILE A 73 2.16 10.80 10.59
C ILE A 73 2.01 9.38 11.10
N SER A 74 1.24 9.19 12.16
CA SER A 74 1.02 7.86 12.72
C SER A 74 0.21 6.97 11.77
N ALA A 75 0.35 5.65 11.88
CA ALA A 75 -0.49 4.71 11.15
C ALA A 75 -1.98 4.91 11.47
N GLU A 76 -2.29 5.21 12.74
CA GLU A 76 -3.66 5.44 13.24
C GLU A 76 -4.30 6.67 12.60
N ASP A 77 -3.58 7.79 12.48
CA ASP A 77 -4.08 9.02 11.86
C ASP A 77 -4.34 8.82 10.36
N GLN A 78 -3.47 8.07 9.69
CA GLN A 78 -3.65 7.72 8.28
C GLN A 78 -4.82 6.78 8.09
N LEU A 79 -4.97 5.77 8.96
CA LEU A 79 -6.09 4.84 8.92
C LEU A 79 -7.41 5.58 9.14
N LYS A 80 -7.46 6.47 10.14
CA LYS A 80 -8.62 7.31 10.38
C LYS A 80 -8.97 8.15 9.15
N THR A 81 -7.98 8.78 8.53
CA THR A 81 -8.18 9.58 7.30
C THR A 81 -8.75 8.73 6.15
N TYR A 82 -8.30 7.47 6.05
CA TYR A 82 -8.79 6.51 5.06
C TYR A 82 -10.23 6.07 5.33
N LEU A 83 -10.57 5.78 6.60
CA LEU A 83 -11.92 5.41 7.02
C LEU A 83 -12.91 6.58 6.90
N ASP A 84 -12.49 7.80 7.24
CA ASP A 84 -13.29 9.03 7.12
C ASP A 84 -13.62 9.35 5.64
N ALA A 85 -12.81 8.87 4.70
CA ALA A 85 -13.09 8.94 3.28
C ALA A 85 -14.13 7.90 2.79
N GLY A 86 -14.61 7.02 3.67
CA GLY A 86 -15.64 6.02 3.40
C GLY A 86 -15.12 4.67 2.90
N TYR A 87 -13.82 4.40 3.08
CA TYR A 87 -13.20 3.12 2.71
C TYR A 87 -13.12 2.15 3.90
N THR A 88 -12.77 0.89 3.62
CA THR A 88 -12.60 -0.14 4.66
C THR A 88 -11.18 -0.70 4.69
N THR A 89 -10.75 -1.16 5.86
CA THR A 89 -9.45 -1.84 6.06
C THR A 89 -9.27 -3.02 5.10
N ASP A 90 -10.33 -3.81 4.86
CA ASP A 90 -10.33 -4.91 3.88
C ASP A 90 -9.98 -4.44 2.47
N GLN A 91 -10.51 -3.29 2.05
CA GLN A 91 -10.19 -2.72 0.74
C GLN A 91 -8.72 -2.31 0.65
N LEU A 92 -8.17 -1.71 1.71
CA LEU A 92 -6.77 -1.31 1.75
C LEU A 92 -5.83 -2.52 1.61
N VAL A 93 -6.11 -3.58 2.38
CA VAL A 93 -5.34 -4.84 2.34
C VAL A 93 -5.46 -5.52 0.97
N ALA A 94 -6.68 -5.57 0.41
CA ALA A 94 -6.90 -6.17 -0.91
C ALA A 94 -6.15 -5.41 -2.02
N VAL A 95 -6.17 -4.08 -1.98
CA VAL A 95 -5.45 -3.24 -2.94
C VAL A 95 -3.94 -3.40 -2.79
N TRP A 96 -3.43 -3.39 -1.56
CA TRP A 96 -2.01 -3.64 -1.30
C TRP A 96 -1.57 -5.02 -1.80
N ALA A 97 -2.37 -6.06 -1.55
CA ALA A 97 -2.10 -7.42 -2.02
C ALA A 97 -2.13 -7.51 -3.56
N ALA A 98 -3.07 -6.84 -4.22
CA ALA A 98 -3.18 -6.78 -5.67
C ALA A 98 -1.99 -6.05 -6.32
N ALA A 99 -1.56 -4.93 -5.74
CA ALA A 99 -0.37 -4.21 -6.16
C ALA A 99 0.89 -5.09 -6.01
N GLY A 100 1.02 -5.78 -4.86
CA GLY A 100 2.10 -6.74 -4.62
C GLY A 100 2.10 -7.93 -5.59
N ALA A 101 0.93 -8.45 -5.99
CA ALA A 101 0.81 -9.55 -6.93
C ALA A 101 1.16 -9.13 -8.37
N SER A 102 0.62 -8.01 -8.84
CA SER A 102 0.91 -7.47 -10.18
C SER A 102 2.42 -7.19 -10.35
N MET A 103 3.06 -6.66 -9.31
CA MET A 103 4.51 -6.43 -9.29
C MET A 103 5.35 -7.72 -9.26
N ARG A 104 4.91 -8.78 -8.56
CA ARG A 104 5.58 -10.10 -8.61
C ARG A 104 5.54 -10.70 -10.00
N ASP A 105 4.42 -10.55 -10.71
CA ASP A 105 4.26 -11.03 -12.08
C ASP A 105 5.13 -10.25 -13.07
N GLU A 106 5.30 -8.94 -12.87
CA GLU A 106 6.22 -8.13 -13.68
C GLU A 106 7.70 -8.45 -13.41
N MET A 107 8.13 -8.56 -12.15
CA MET A 107 9.50 -9.01 -11.82
C MET A 107 9.76 -10.45 -12.29
N GLY A 108 8.78 -11.35 -12.21
CA GLY A 108 8.89 -12.72 -12.69
C GLY A 108 9.05 -12.85 -14.21
N LYS A 109 8.61 -11.84 -14.97
CA LYS A 109 8.86 -11.72 -16.43
C LYS A 109 10.27 -11.22 -16.75
N VAL A 110 10.91 -10.48 -15.83
CA VAL A 110 12.34 -10.12 -15.90
C VAL A 110 13.18 -11.32 -15.42
N ARG A 111 13.12 -12.45 -16.12
CA ARG A 111 14.13 -13.51 -15.91
C ARG A 111 15.45 -13.04 -16.51
N PRO A 112 16.60 -13.14 -15.80
CA PRO A 112 17.89 -12.93 -16.45
C PRO A 112 18.00 -13.93 -17.60
N LYS A 113 18.37 -13.45 -18.79
CA LYS A 113 18.84 -14.32 -19.87
C LYS A 113 19.94 -15.19 -19.26
N ARG A 114 19.64 -16.48 -19.07
CA ARG A 114 20.68 -17.49 -18.91
C ARG A 114 21.55 -17.38 -20.16
N SER A 115 22.72 -16.76 -20.01
CA SER A 115 23.82 -16.87 -20.97
C SER A 115 24.57 -18.16 -20.71
#